data_AF-A0A9Q1CFC7-F1
#
_entry.id   AF-A0A9Q1CFC7-F1
#
_cell.length_a   1.000
_cell.length_b   1.000
_cell.length_c   1.000
_cell.angle_alpha   90.00
_cell.angle_beta   90.00
_cell.angle_gamma   90.00
#
_symmetry.space_group_name_H-M   'P 1'
#
loop_
_entity.id
_entity.type
_entity.pdbx_description
1 polymer ?
#
loop_
_entity_poly.entity_id
_entity_poly.type
_entity_poly.pdbx_seq_one_letter_code
_entity_poly.pdbx_strand_id
1 'polypeptide(L)' 'MLDGEDKNHVLIPGAWRDQSATVDGINALHGNNSTKQAKAQRDYLRKYFVSDAGTVP' A
#
# COMPACT_ATOMS: atom_id res chain seq x y z
N MET A 1 9.99 -12.12 4.85
CA MET A 1 10.18 -13.34 4.02
C MET A 1 9.19 -13.25 2.88
N LEU A 2 9.61 -13.43 1.62
CA LEU A 2 8.77 -13.31 0.41
C LEU A 2 7.83 -14.53 0.27
N ASP A 3 6.86 -14.45 -0.63
CA ASP A 3 6.02 -15.61 -0.99
C ASP A 3 6.85 -16.74 -1.58
N GLY A 4 6.42 -17.98 -1.30
CA GLY A 4 6.97 -19.19 -1.89
C GLY A 4 5.88 -20.06 -2.50
N GLU A 5 6.27 -21.19 -3.07
CA GLU A 5 5.36 -22.14 -3.74
C GLU A 5 5.66 -23.56 -3.24
N ASP A 6 4.61 -24.34 -2.96
CA ASP A 6 4.75 -25.72 -2.52
C ASP A 6 4.87 -26.71 -3.71
N LYS A 7 5.01 -28.01 -3.41
CA LYS A 7 5.17 -29.06 -4.43
C LYS A 7 3.93 -29.27 -5.31
N ASN A 8 2.79 -28.73 -4.91
CA ASN A 8 1.51 -28.80 -5.63
C ASN A 8 1.20 -27.47 -6.32
N HIS A 9 2.18 -26.57 -6.45
CA HIS A 9 2.02 -25.24 -7.03
C HIS A 9 1.05 -24.33 -6.26
N VAL A 10 0.88 -24.60 -4.95
CA VAL A 10 0.07 -23.75 -4.08
C VAL A 10 0.96 -22.67 -3.48
N LEU A 11 0.50 -21.42 -3.59
CA LEU A 11 1.15 -20.25 -3.01
C LEU A 11 1.19 -20.36 -1.49
N ILE A 12 2.39 -20.32 -0.92
CA ILE A 12 2.63 -20.21 0.51
C ILE A 12 2.82 -18.72 0.82
N PRO A 13 1.88 -18.09 1.57
CA PRO A 13 2.00 -16.70 1.96
C PRO A 13 3.31 -16.46 2.74
N GLY A 14 4.12 -15.52 2.26
CA GLY A 14 5.31 -15.09 2.96
C GLY A 14 4.95 -14.21 4.16
N ALA A 15 5.84 -14.17 5.15
CA ALA A 15 5.65 -13.39 6.38
C ALA A 15 5.41 -11.87 6.18
N TRP A 16 5.64 -11.34 4.98
CA TRP A 16 5.30 -9.97 4.61
C TRP A 16 3.77 -9.73 4.49
N ARG A 17 2.96 -10.79 4.33
CA ARG A 17 1.51 -10.72 4.26
C ARG A 17 0.82 -10.71 5.63
N ASP A 18 1.45 -11.33 6.63
CA ASP A 18 0.99 -11.34 8.03
C ASP A 18 1.40 -10.09 8.81
N GLN A 19 2.38 -9.35 8.30
CA GLN A 19 2.54 -7.95 8.66
C GLN A 19 1.36 -7.22 8.01
N SER A 20 0.29 -7.06 8.79
CA SER A 20 -0.78 -6.11 8.50
C SER A 20 -0.17 -4.93 7.77
N ALA A 21 -0.71 -4.63 6.59
CA ALA A 21 -0.37 -3.49 5.76
C ALA A 21 -0.67 -2.14 6.45
N THR A 22 -0.53 -2.04 7.76
CA THR A 22 -0.12 -0.82 8.41
C THR A 22 1.29 -0.53 7.93
N VAL A 23 1.35 0.15 6.79
CA VAL A 23 2.45 1.04 6.47
C VAL A 23 2.71 1.80 7.77
N ASP A 24 3.73 1.44 8.55
CA ASP A 24 3.95 2.02 9.88
C ASP A 24 4.12 3.55 9.80
N GLY A 25 4.45 4.05 8.60
CA GLY A 25 4.46 5.47 8.26
C GLY A 25 3.08 6.13 8.03
N ILE A 26 2.00 5.39 7.74
CA ILE A 26 0.65 5.96 7.58
C ILE A 26 0.09 6.39 8.93
N ASN A 27 0.35 5.63 9.99
CA ASN A 27 -0.06 6.06 11.33
C ASN A 27 0.63 7.39 11.66
N ALA A 28 1.94 7.56 11.43
CA ALA A 28 2.61 8.86 11.64
C ALA A 28 2.02 10.07 10.85
N LEU A 29 1.16 9.85 9.85
CA LEU A 29 0.42 10.90 9.13
C LEU A 29 -0.86 11.38 9.85
N HIS A 30 -1.19 10.87 11.05
CA HIS A 30 -2.37 11.28 11.81
C HIS A 30 -2.27 12.69 12.46
N GLY A 31 -1.21 13.45 12.17
CA GLY A 31 -1.10 14.86 12.53
C GLY A 31 -1.51 15.78 11.39
N ASN A 32 -1.96 17.00 11.71
CA ASN A 32 -2.05 18.11 10.75
C ASN A 32 -0.64 18.62 10.34
N ASN A 33 0.33 17.70 10.24
CA ASN A 33 1.76 17.93 10.03
C ASN A 33 2.13 18.08 8.55
N SER A 34 1.19 17.83 7.64
CA SER A 34 1.37 18.00 6.20
C SER A 34 0.97 19.41 5.75
N THR A 35 1.81 20.03 4.93
CA THR A 35 1.52 21.32 4.29
C THR A 35 0.31 21.19 3.35
N LYS A 36 -0.33 22.32 3.00
CA LYS A 36 -1.43 22.32 2.01
C LYS A 36 -1.03 21.66 0.69
N GLN A 37 0.21 21.86 0.25
CA GLN A 37 0.77 21.25 -0.95
C GLN A 37 0.88 19.72 -0.83
N ALA A 38 1.39 19.21 0.30
CA ALA A 38 1.48 17.78 0.54
C ALA A 38 0.10 17.09 0.57
N LYS A 39 -0.91 17.77 1.13
CA LYS A 39 -2.31 17.28 1.09
C LYS A 39 -2.87 17.21 -0.33
N ALA A 40 -2.67 18.27 -1.12
CA ALA A 40 -3.10 18.31 -2.50
C ALA A 40 -2.45 17.20 -3.34
N GLN A 41 -1.15 16.96 -3.14
CA GLN A 41 -0.42 15.88 -3.81
C GLN A 41 -0.96 14.50 -3.42
N ARG A 42 -1.19 14.25 -2.12
CA ARG A 42 -1.80 12.99 -1.66
C ARG A 42 -3.17 12.76 -2.29
N ASP A 43 -4.03 13.78 -2.29
CA ASP A 43 -5.41 13.65 -2.79
C ASP A 43 -5.42 13.40 -4.31
N TYR A 44 -4.49 14.05 -5.05
CA TYR A 44 -4.27 13.77 -6.47
C TYR A 44 -3.82 12.33 -6.72
N LEU A 45 -2.77 11.87 -6.03
CA LEU A 45 -2.23 10.51 -6.22
C LEU A 45 -3.27 9.45 -5.83
N ARG A 46 -4.01 9.65 -4.74
CA ARG A 46 -5.11 8.77 -4.34
C ARG A 46 -6.15 8.68 -5.46
N LYS A 47 -6.57 9.80 -6.03
CA LYS A 47 -7.56 9.80 -7.13
C LYS A 47 -7.04 9.06 -8.36
N TYR A 48 -5.76 9.23 -8.69
CA TYR A 48 -5.15 8.59 -9.85
C TYR A 48 -5.08 7.06 -9.68
N PHE A 49 -4.49 6.57 -8.59
CA PHE A 49 -4.28 5.13 -8.38
C PHE A 49 -5.56 4.34 -8.10
N VAL A 50 -6.68 5.01 -7.76
CA VAL A 50 -8.01 4.39 -7.62
C VAL A 50 -8.80 4.45 -8.94
N SER A 51 -8.34 5.18 -9.94
CA SER A 51 -8.97 5.23 -11.27
C SER A 51 -8.53 4.07 -12.15
N ASP A 52 -9.30 3.78 -13.20
CA ASP A 52 -8.98 2.73 -14.18
C ASP A 52 -7.61 2.95 -14.85
N ALA A 53 -7.19 4.21 -15.03
CA ALA A 53 -5.90 4.55 -15.62
C ALA A 53 -4.71 4.28 -14.69
N GLY A 54 -4.94 4.29 -13.37
CA GLY A 54 -3.92 4.05 -12.35
C GLY A 54 -3.99 2.67 -11.69
N THR A 55 -5.01 1.89 -12.01
CA THR A 55 -5.17 0.51 -11.53
C THR A 55 -4.51 -0.42 -12.53
N VAL A 56 -3.73 -1.39 -12.04
CA VAL A 56 -3.13 -2.42 -12.89
C VAL A 56 -4.24 -3.39 -13.34
N PRO A 57 -4.36 -3.73 -14.64
CA PRO A 57 -5.36 -4.68 -15.14
C PRO A 57 -5.26 -6.07 -14.51
#